data_AF-A0A9P8F2D2-F1
#
_entry.id   AF-A0A9P8F2D2-F1
#
_cell.length_a   1.000
_cell.length_b   1.000
_cell.length_c   1.000
_cell.angle_alpha   90.00
_cell.angle_beta   90.00
_cell.angle_gamma   90.00
#
_symmetry.space_group_name_H-M   'P 1'
#
loop_
_entity.id
_entity.type
_entity.pdbx_description
1 polymer ?
#
loop_
_entity_poly.entity_id
_entity_poly.type
_entity_poly.pdbx_seq_one_letter_code
_entity_poly.pdbx_strand_id
1 'polypeptide(L)'
;VSRDMDDQVPHTFDDVRFLDNANSAYAFANSSLLTLLLTTHALPARLRSLKHYFFLDRSDFFSYFLELGHSELKKPAKSVNIGKLQSLLDIVLRQPGSVAAEDPFKEDVKVVMNEVGLTGWLMQVVNVKGLDADGGSITSYTPAASVIGDDKDISGFDALTFDYAVPFPLSLVVSRVTLTRYQLLFRYILSLRHLEQLLVSSWIDHSKVTSWRHKSSDRRIEDWKRRAWCLRSRMLCFVQQLLYFCTNEVIEPNWTAFMTRLSEAEALENVAEGGKVKRTVDELMQDHVDFLATCLKECMLTNSKLLRINSKVMATCTMFANYTASLSRNLAVSDPDLAKTEAGKT
;
A
#
# COMPACT_ATOMS: atom_id res chain seq x y z
N VAL A 1 -34.76 12.93 -45.49
CA VAL A 1 -34.33 12.34 -44.20
C VAL A 1 -34.33 13.36 -43.04
N SER A 2 -34.50 14.67 -43.27
CA SER A 2 -34.42 15.70 -42.23
C SER A 2 -35.75 16.16 -41.62
N ARG A 3 -36.89 15.47 -41.85
CA ARG A 3 -38.22 15.90 -41.35
C ARG A 3 -38.79 15.04 -40.21
N ASP A 4 -38.23 13.85 -39.94
CA ASP A 4 -38.76 12.94 -38.94
C ASP A 4 -38.04 13.03 -37.57
N MET A 5 -36.94 13.80 -37.47
CA MET A 5 -36.23 14.01 -36.21
C MET A 5 -36.80 15.16 -35.37
N ASP A 6 -37.46 16.14 -35.99
CA ASP A 6 -38.04 17.29 -35.29
C ASP A 6 -39.33 16.93 -34.53
N ASP A 7 -40.09 15.92 -34.99
CA ASP A 7 -41.32 15.45 -34.31
C ASP A 7 -41.05 14.58 -33.06
N GLN A 8 -39.79 14.23 -32.79
CA GLN A 8 -39.39 13.41 -31.65
C GLN A 8 -38.82 14.21 -30.48
N VAL A 9 -38.70 15.54 -30.60
CA VAL A 9 -38.15 16.39 -29.53
C VAL A 9 -39.31 17.02 -28.75
N PRO A 10 -39.63 16.54 -27.54
CA PRO A 10 -40.73 17.07 -26.76
C PRO A 10 -40.54 18.56 -26.47
N HIS A 11 -41.54 19.37 -26.84
CA HIS A 11 -41.49 20.84 -26.73
C HIS A 11 -41.93 21.37 -25.35
N THR A 12 -42.44 20.50 -24.48
CA THR A 12 -42.97 20.84 -23.14
C THR A 12 -42.44 19.89 -22.07
N PHE A 13 -42.10 20.43 -20.90
CA PHE A 13 -41.57 19.69 -19.76
C PHE A 13 -42.54 18.67 -19.14
N ASP A 14 -43.85 18.86 -19.34
CA ASP A 14 -44.91 17.96 -18.83
C ASP A 14 -45.14 16.72 -19.71
N ASP A 15 -44.46 16.62 -20.85
CA ASP A 15 -44.57 15.44 -21.72
C ASP A 15 -43.77 14.26 -21.14
N VAL A 16 -44.44 13.12 -20.94
CA VAL A 16 -43.81 11.87 -20.47
C VAL A 16 -42.65 11.45 -21.38
N ARG A 17 -42.72 11.78 -22.68
CA ARG A 17 -41.67 11.50 -23.67
C ARG A 17 -40.39 12.30 -23.43
N PHE A 18 -40.46 13.43 -22.72
CA PHE A 18 -39.27 14.22 -22.37
C PHE A 18 -38.37 13.45 -21.41
N LEU A 19 -38.97 12.85 -20.38
CA LEU A 19 -38.22 12.04 -19.41
C LEU A 19 -37.64 10.79 -20.06
N ASP A 20 -38.40 10.12 -20.93
CA ASP A 20 -37.92 8.93 -21.64
C ASP A 20 -36.76 9.25 -22.61
N ASN A 21 -36.84 10.38 -23.32
CA ASN A 21 -35.75 10.84 -24.19
C ASN A 21 -34.50 11.25 -23.39
N ALA A 22 -34.68 11.96 -22.27
CA ALA A 22 -33.57 12.35 -21.40
C ALA A 22 -32.88 11.12 -20.80
N ASN A 23 -33.64 10.14 -20.31
CA ASN A 23 -33.12 8.88 -19.78
C ASN A 23 -32.41 8.05 -20.86
N SER A 24 -32.95 8.02 -22.08
CA SER A 24 -32.34 7.32 -23.21
C SER A 24 -31.02 7.97 -23.64
N ALA A 25 -30.97 9.31 -23.71
CA ALA A 25 -29.76 10.06 -24.01
C ALA A 25 -28.69 9.87 -22.92
N TYR A 26 -29.10 9.90 -21.64
CA TYR A 26 -28.24 9.62 -20.49
C TYR A 26 -27.66 8.20 -20.54
N ALA A 27 -28.49 7.18 -20.79
CA ALA A 27 -28.04 5.79 -20.91
C ALA A 27 -27.11 5.58 -22.11
N PHE A 28 -27.35 6.26 -23.23
CA PHE A 28 -26.48 6.23 -24.40
C PHE A 28 -25.12 6.85 -24.08
N ALA A 29 -25.09 8.07 -23.54
CA ALA A 29 -23.87 8.80 -23.19
C ALA A 29 -23.00 8.02 -22.18
N ASN A 30 -23.62 7.47 -21.13
CA ASN A 30 -22.91 6.67 -20.14
C ASN A 30 -22.30 5.41 -20.72
N SER A 31 -23.02 4.73 -21.62
CA SER A 31 -22.49 3.53 -22.28
C SER A 31 -21.32 3.85 -23.21
N SER A 32 -21.42 4.92 -24.00
CA SER A 32 -20.33 5.35 -24.86
C SER A 32 -19.09 5.73 -24.05
N LEU A 33 -19.27 6.41 -22.91
CA LEU A 33 -18.18 6.77 -22.01
C LEU A 33 -17.57 5.54 -21.34
N LEU A 34 -18.38 4.60 -20.86
CA LEU A 34 -17.91 3.38 -20.22
C LEU A 34 -17.10 2.52 -21.20
N THR A 35 -17.62 2.33 -22.42
CA THR A 35 -16.90 1.62 -23.48
C THR A 35 -15.57 2.31 -23.82
N LEU A 36 -15.53 3.65 -23.89
CA LEU A 36 -14.28 4.40 -24.12
C LEU A 36 -13.25 4.13 -23.00
N LEU A 37 -13.68 4.13 -21.74
CA LEU A 37 -12.80 3.92 -20.58
C LEU A 37 -12.29 2.47 -20.51
N LEU A 38 -13.15 1.48 -20.73
CA LEU A 38 -12.82 0.06 -20.62
C LEU A 38 -11.98 -0.43 -21.81
N THR A 39 -12.39 -0.10 -23.03
CA THR A 39 -11.76 -0.64 -24.25
C THR A 39 -10.59 0.22 -24.73
N THR A 40 -10.80 1.52 -24.91
CA THR A 40 -9.83 2.40 -25.59
C THR A 40 -8.68 2.78 -24.66
N HIS A 41 -8.99 3.06 -23.39
CA HIS A 41 -7.99 3.44 -22.39
C HIS A 41 -7.55 2.30 -21.45
N ALA A 42 -8.08 1.08 -21.66
CA ALA A 42 -7.70 -0.13 -20.94
C ALA A 42 -7.67 0.05 -19.40
N LEU A 43 -8.69 0.72 -18.84
CA LEU A 43 -8.82 0.95 -17.40
C LEU A 43 -8.57 -0.32 -16.54
N PRO A 44 -9.08 -1.52 -16.89
CA PRO A 44 -8.84 -2.72 -16.09
C PRO A 44 -7.36 -3.11 -16.02
N ALA A 45 -6.61 -2.91 -17.11
CA ALA A 45 -5.19 -3.18 -17.13
C ALA A 45 -4.43 -2.21 -16.21
N ARG A 46 -4.79 -0.92 -16.22
CA ARG A 46 -4.21 0.06 -15.29
C ARG A 46 -4.56 -0.18 -13.83
N LEU A 47 -5.79 -0.61 -13.54
CA LEU A 47 -6.17 -1.02 -12.19
C LEU A 47 -5.30 -2.19 -11.72
N ARG A 48 -5.01 -3.17 -12.59
CA ARG A 48 -4.07 -4.26 -12.27
C ARG A 48 -2.65 -3.75 -12.00
N SER A 49 -2.15 -2.78 -12.76
CA SER A 49 -0.87 -2.11 -12.49
C SER A 49 -0.88 -1.44 -11.11
N LEU A 50 -1.95 -0.72 -10.76
CA LEU A 50 -2.11 -0.11 -9.43
C LEU A 50 -2.05 -1.16 -8.31
N LYS A 51 -2.74 -2.30 -8.48
CA LYS A 51 -2.62 -3.42 -7.52
C LYS A 51 -1.16 -3.91 -7.41
N HIS A 52 -0.49 -4.13 -8.55
CA HIS A 52 0.88 -4.64 -8.58
C HIS A 52 1.85 -3.74 -7.79
N TYR A 53 1.78 -2.42 -8.01
CA TYR A 53 2.71 -1.47 -7.37
C TYR A 53 2.32 -1.08 -5.94
N PHE A 54 1.03 -0.86 -5.64
CA PHE A 54 0.60 -0.38 -4.32
C PHE A 54 0.32 -1.51 -3.32
N PHE A 55 -0.18 -2.66 -3.77
CA PHE A 55 -0.45 -3.80 -2.88
C PHE A 55 0.68 -4.83 -2.87
N LEU A 56 1.74 -4.59 -3.64
CA LEU A 56 2.91 -5.46 -3.72
C LEU A 56 2.53 -6.90 -4.12
N ASP A 57 1.54 -7.04 -5.01
CA ASP A 57 1.21 -8.32 -5.62
C ASP A 57 2.40 -8.78 -6.46
N ARG A 58 2.91 -10.00 -6.22
CA ARG A 58 4.17 -10.51 -6.80
C ARG A 58 5.34 -9.51 -6.61
N SER A 59 5.80 -9.38 -5.37
CA SER A 59 6.81 -8.40 -4.93
C SER A 59 8.28 -8.73 -5.29
N ASP A 60 8.53 -9.35 -6.45
CA ASP A 60 9.89 -9.70 -6.91
C ASP A 60 10.72 -8.43 -7.17
N PHE A 61 10.17 -7.50 -7.94
CA PHE A 61 10.78 -6.21 -8.24
C PHE A 61 11.01 -5.43 -6.95
N PHE A 62 10.02 -5.41 -6.05
CA PHE A 62 10.07 -4.57 -4.87
C PHE A 62 11.13 -5.02 -3.87
N SER A 63 11.32 -6.33 -3.71
CA SER A 63 12.36 -6.88 -2.84
C SER A 63 13.75 -6.46 -3.32
N TYR A 64 13.98 -6.52 -4.64
CA TYR A 64 15.25 -6.10 -5.23
C TYR A 64 15.45 -4.57 -5.14
N PHE A 65 14.39 -3.79 -5.35
CA PHE A 65 14.41 -2.34 -5.14
C PHE A 65 14.80 -1.96 -3.70
N LEU A 66 14.23 -2.62 -2.69
CA LEU A 66 14.57 -2.36 -1.29
C LEU A 66 16.01 -2.73 -0.95
N GLU A 67 16.55 -3.78 -1.55
CA GLU A 67 17.95 -4.19 -1.36
C GLU A 67 18.92 -3.16 -1.96
N LEU A 68 18.69 -2.75 -3.22
CA LEU A 68 19.49 -1.72 -3.89
C LEU A 68 19.39 -0.36 -3.20
N GLY A 69 18.17 0.01 -2.78
CA GLY A 69 17.84 1.27 -2.12
C GLY A 69 18.20 1.31 -0.63
N HIS A 70 18.62 0.20 -0.01
CA HIS A 70 18.76 0.09 1.44
C HIS A 70 19.64 1.19 2.07
N SER A 71 20.76 1.49 1.42
CA SER A 71 21.71 2.52 1.89
C SER A 71 21.15 3.95 1.84
N GLU A 72 20.24 4.23 0.91
CA GLU A 72 19.56 5.52 0.81
C GLU A 72 18.34 5.58 1.74
N LEU A 73 17.55 4.51 1.81
CA LEU A 73 16.33 4.44 2.62
C LEU A 73 16.60 4.41 4.13
N LYS A 74 17.81 4.03 4.56
CA LYS A 74 18.22 4.12 5.97
C LYS A 74 18.45 5.56 6.45
N LYS A 75 18.71 6.49 5.53
CA LYS A 75 18.94 7.91 5.87
C LYS A 75 17.63 8.55 6.33
N PRO A 76 17.67 9.66 7.09
CA PRO A 76 16.46 10.40 7.43
C PRO A 76 15.81 10.94 6.15
N ALA A 77 14.48 10.94 6.09
CA ALA A 77 13.67 11.21 4.90
C ALA A 77 14.09 12.48 4.14
N LYS A 78 14.47 13.54 4.87
CA LYS A 78 14.90 14.84 4.31
C LYS A 78 16.22 14.79 3.54
N SER A 79 17.06 13.80 3.81
CA SER A 79 18.38 13.63 3.18
C SER A 79 18.40 12.57 2.07
N VAL A 80 17.26 11.93 1.82
CA VAL A 80 17.15 10.88 0.81
C VAL A 80 17.14 11.50 -0.58
N ASN A 81 17.97 10.97 -1.49
CA ASN A 81 17.99 11.40 -2.88
C ASN A 81 16.88 10.70 -3.67
N ILE A 82 15.78 11.42 -3.91
CA ILE A 82 14.62 10.91 -4.66
C ILE A 82 15.00 10.54 -6.10
N GLY A 83 15.84 11.35 -6.77
CA GLY A 83 16.28 11.07 -8.14
C GLY A 83 17.06 9.75 -8.25
N LYS A 84 17.94 9.47 -7.28
CA LYS A 84 18.66 8.19 -7.21
C LYS A 84 17.70 7.02 -7.00
N LEU A 85 16.73 7.14 -6.08
CA LEU A 85 15.73 6.09 -5.86
C LEU A 85 14.84 5.87 -7.09
N GLN A 86 14.47 6.92 -7.81
CA GLN A 86 13.74 6.79 -9.07
C GLN A 86 14.56 6.02 -10.09
N SER A 87 15.84 6.37 -10.29
CA SER A 87 16.71 5.63 -11.21
C SER A 87 16.86 4.16 -10.81
N LEU A 88 16.96 3.86 -9.51
CA LEU A 88 16.98 2.48 -9.02
C LEU A 88 15.67 1.75 -9.31
N LEU A 89 14.52 2.40 -9.09
CA LEU A 89 13.22 1.85 -9.44
C LEU A 89 13.13 1.57 -10.94
N ASP A 90 13.54 2.50 -11.79
CA ASP A 90 13.48 2.35 -13.25
C ASP A 90 14.34 1.17 -13.75
N ILE A 91 15.50 0.93 -13.14
CA ILE A 91 16.36 -0.22 -13.44
C ILE A 91 15.61 -1.52 -13.12
N VAL A 92 15.03 -1.58 -11.93
CA VAL A 92 14.34 -2.77 -11.41
C VAL A 92 13.08 -3.09 -12.23
N LEU A 93 12.30 -2.06 -12.60
CA LEU A 93 11.10 -2.21 -13.43
C LEU A 93 11.41 -2.63 -14.88
N ARG A 94 12.65 -2.43 -15.35
CA ARG A 94 13.09 -2.83 -16.69
C ARG A 94 13.82 -4.17 -16.70
N GLN A 95 13.99 -4.80 -15.55
CA GLN A 95 14.76 -6.03 -15.45
C GLN A 95 14.05 -7.19 -16.16
N PRO A 96 14.68 -7.81 -17.17
CA PRO A 96 14.08 -8.94 -17.88
C PRO A 96 13.88 -10.12 -16.93
N GLY A 97 12.66 -10.65 -16.89
CA GLY A 97 12.25 -11.74 -16.01
C GLY A 97 11.43 -11.31 -14.79
N SER A 98 11.27 -9.99 -14.54
CA SER A 98 10.28 -9.52 -13.58
C SER A 98 8.91 -9.32 -14.22
N VAL A 99 7.84 -9.62 -13.49
CA VAL A 99 6.46 -9.36 -13.93
C VAL A 99 6.25 -7.87 -14.23
N ALA A 100 6.94 -7.00 -13.50
CA ALA A 100 6.90 -5.56 -13.71
C ALA A 100 7.46 -5.13 -15.08
N ALA A 101 8.30 -5.95 -15.72
CA ALA A 101 8.84 -5.63 -17.03
C ALA A 101 7.81 -5.79 -18.16
N GLU A 102 6.83 -6.67 -17.97
CA GLU A 102 5.74 -6.92 -18.92
C GLU A 102 4.64 -5.85 -18.87
N ASP A 103 4.58 -5.05 -17.79
CA ASP A 103 3.57 -4.00 -17.62
C ASP A 103 3.80 -2.83 -18.61
N PRO A 104 2.83 -2.51 -19.49
CA PRO A 104 2.89 -1.35 -20.38
C PRO A 104 2.91 0.00 -19.65
N PHE A 105 2.38 0.06 -18.42
CA PHE A 105 2.15 1.32 -17.68
C PHE A 105 3.18 1.57 -16.57
N LYS A 106 4.32 0.88 -16.60
CA LYS A 106 5.38 0.99 -15.59
C LYS A 106 6.03 2.37 -15.47
N GLU A 107 6.01 3.17 -16.53
CA GLU A 107 6.59 4.52 -16.54
C GLU A 107 5.76 5.54 -15.75
N ASP A 108 4.51 5.21 -15.43
CA ASP A 108 3.61 6.08 -14.67
C ASP A 108 3.92 6.06 -13.16
N VAL A 109 4.73 5.10 -12.69
CA VAL A 109 5.09 4.93 -11.27
C VAL A 109 6.25 5.86 -10.90
N LYS A 110 6.05 6.67 -9.86
CA LYS A 110 7.07 7.61 -9.37
C LYS A 110 7.34 7.43 -7.88
N VAL A 111 8.60 7.57 -7.49
CA VAL A 111 9.01 7.58 -6.09
C VAL A 111 8.76 8.95 -5.47
N VAL A 112 8.06 8.97 -4.34
CA VAL A 112 7.82 10.17 -3.55
C VAL A 112 8.19 9.90 -2.09
N MET A 113 8.64 10.93 -1.39
CA MET A 113 8.88 10.88 0.05
C MET A 113 7.81 11.71 0.75
N ASN A 114 7.06 11.10 1.66
CA ASN A 114 6.08 11.79 2.46
C ASN A 114 6.74 12.41 3.70
N GLU A 115 6.32 13.62 4.06
CA GLU A 115 6.89 14.35 5.20
C GLU A 115 6.33 13.89 6.54
N VAL A 116 5.17 13.22 6.53
CA VAL A 116 4.45 12.78 7.75
C VAL A 116 4.55 11.26 7.89
N GLY A 117 4.86 10.78 9.08
CA GLY A 117 4.90 9.35 9.40
C GLY A 117 3.52 8.67 9.24
N LEU A 118 3.50 7.36 8.98
CA LEU A 118 2.26 6.61 8.73
C LEU A 118 1.28 6.69 9.92
N THR A 119 1.78 6.52 11.15
CA THR A 119 0.97 6.50 12.37
C THR A 119 0.41 7.88 12.69
N GLY A 120 1.22 8.93 12.56
CA GLY A 120 0.79 10.32 12.70
C GLY A 120 -0.27 10.68 11.66
N TRP A 121 -0.03 10.28 10.41
CA TRP A 121 -0.96 10.52 9.32
C TRP A 121 -2.30 9.80 9.52
N LEU A 122 -2.29 8.50 9.84
CA LEU A 122 -3.51 7.73 10.11
C LEU A 122 -4.27 8.25 11.33
N MET A 123 -3.58 8.63 12.40
CA MET A 123 -4.22 9.26 13.57
C MET A 123 -4.86 10.60 13.23
N GLN A 124 -4.23 11.41 12.37
CA GLN A 124 -4.83 12.66 11.86
C GLN A 124 -6.06 12.37 11.00
N VAL A 125 -5.97 11.41 10.07
CA VAL A 125 -7.09 11.06 9.18
C VAL A 125 -8.28 10.56 9.99
N VAL A 126 -8.07 9.69 10.98
CA VAL A 126 -9.16 9.14 11.82
C VAL A 126 -9.75 10.19 12.78
N ASN A 127 -8.93 11.14 13.27
CA ASN A 127 -9.42 12.19 14.17
C ASN A 127 -10.11 13.35 13.42
N VAL A 128 -9.68 13.66 12.19
CA VAL A 128 -10.25 14.74 11.36
C VAL A 128 -11.44 14.25 10.54
N LYS A 129 -11.45 12.96 10.15
CA LYS A 129 -12.56 12.32 9.46
C LYS A 129 -12.97 11.06 10.21
N GLY A 130 -14.13 11.10 10.88
CA GLY A 130 -14.94 9.88 10.97
C GLY A 130 -15.17 9.41 9.53
N LEU A 131 -14.65 8.25 9.16
CA LEU A 131 -14.64 7.73 7.79
C LEU A 131 -16.04 7.44 7.20
N ASP A 132 -17.10 7.80 7.90
CA ASP A 132 -18.50 7.47 7.58
C ASP A 132 -19.26 8.61 6.86
N ALA A 133 -18.57 9.66 6.38
CA ALA A 133 -19.21 10.72 5.59
C ALA A 133 -18.85 10.61 4.11
N ASP A 134 -19.71 9.87 3.40
CA ASP A 134 -20.18 10.11 2.04
C ASP A 134 -19.38 11.15 1.21
N GLY A 135 -18.65 10.68 0.18
CA GLY A 135 -18.19 11.48 -0.97
C GLY A 135 -17.36 12.75 -0.72
N GLY A 136 -17.04 13.10 0.53
CA GLY A 136 -16.53 14.41 0.91
C GLY A 136 -15.04 14.59 0.66
N SER A 137 -14.73 15.48 -0.28
CA SER A 137 -13.42 15.94 -0.72
C SER A 137 -12.26 15.79 0.29
N ILE A 138 -11.16 15.18 -0.16
CA ILE A 138 -9.85 15.17 0.52
C ILE A 138 -9.07 16.49 0.27
N THR A 139 -9.70 17.54 -0.28
CA THR A 139 -8.97 18.77 -0.67
C THR A 139 -8.73 19.80 0.43
N SER A 140 -9.30 19.67 1.64
CA SER A 140 -9.03 20.62 2.73
C SER A 140 -7.96 20.10 3.69
N TYR A 141 -6.73 20.05 3.19
CA TYR A 141 -5.53 19.92 4.02
C TYR A 141 -5.10 21.31 4.51
N THR A 142 -5.42 21.66 5.75
CA THR A 142 -4.68 22.68 6.52
C THR A 142 -4.00 21.97 7.68
N PRO A 143 -2.67 22.10 7.86
CA PRO A 143 -1.97 21.45 8.95
C PRO A 143 -2.38 22.12 10.26
N ALA A 144 -3.37 21.56 10.94
CA ALA A 144 -3.66 21.92 12.32
C ALA A 144 -2.52 21.39 13.20
N ALA A 145 -1.66 22.32 13.58
CA ALA A 145 -0.50 22.11 14.44
C ALA A 145 -0.94 21.75 15.87
N SER A 146 -1.16 20.47 16.18
CA SER A 146 -1.23 20.02 17.59
C SER A 146 -1.24 18.50 17.84
N VAL A 147 -0.43 17.70 17.13
CA VAL A 147 -0.06 16.35 17.62
C VAL A 147 1.35 15.94 17.14
N ILE A 148 2.30 16.89 17.11
CA ILE A 148 3.68 16.62 16.66
C ILE A 148 4.47 16.09 17.84
N GLY A 149 4.46 14.77 18.02
CA GLY A 149 5.56 14.08 18.68
C GLY A 149 6.67 13.86 17.66
N ASP A 150 7.76 14.61 17.79
CA ASP A 150 9.11 14.35 17.27
C ASP A 150 9.26 13.65 15.89
N ASP A 151 8.54 14.12 14.86
CA ASP A 151 8.70 13.68 13.44
C ASP A 151 10.04 14.13 12.82
N LYS A 152 11.06 14.47 13.62
CA LYS A 152 12.35 14.96 13.11
C LYS A 152 13.22 13.87 12.50
N ASP A 153 12.97 12.60 12.83
CA ASP A 153 13.81 11.46 12.41
C ASP A 153 13.01 10.33 11.73
N ILE A 154 12.07 10.66 10.84
CA ILE A 154 11.42 9.65 9.99
C ILE A 154 12.49 9.03 9.08
N SER A 155 12.64 7.70 9.16
CA SER A 155 13.51 6.94 8.26
C SER A 155 13.00 7.01 6.82
N GLY A 156 13.89 6.98 5.83
CA GLY A 156 13.49 6.89 4.42
C GLY A 156 12.56 5.71 4.13
N PHE A 157 12.69 4.59 4.87
CA PHE A 157 11.77 3.46 4.78
C PHE A 157 10.32 3.82 5.17
N ASP A 158 10.13 4.64 6.21
CA ASP A 158 8.80 5.01 6.69
C ASP A 158 8.19 6.14 5.85
N ALA A 159 9.03 6.96 5.21
CA ALA A 159 8.62 8.06 4.35
C ALA A 159 8.33 7.64 2.89
N LEU A 160 8.87 6.51 2.44
CA LEU A 160 8.73 6.03 1.07
C LEU A 160 7.26 5.81 0.68
N THR A 161 6.86 6.38 -0.44
CA THR A 161 5.57 6.13 -1.08
C THR A 161 5.70 6.16 -2.60
N PHE A 162 4.73 5.58 -3.30
CA PHE A 162 4.62 5.68 -4.75
C PHE A 162 3.53 6.67 -5.14
N ASP A 163 3.80 7.50 -6.13
CA ASP A 163 2.77 8.23 -6.88
C ASP A 163 2.56 7.55 -8.23
N TYR A 164 1.38 7.74 -8.80
CA TYR A 164 1.01 7.14 -10.08
C TYR A 164 0.38 8.18 -10.99
N ALA A 165 1.04 8.45 -12.12
CA ALA A 165 0.61 9.44 -13.09
C ALA A 165 -0.52 8.86 -13.95
N VAL A 166 -1.76 9.29 -13.68
CA VAL A 166 -2.92 8.89 -14.49
C VAL A 166 -3.26 10.00 -15.48
N PRO A 167 -3.14 9.78 -16.80
CA PRO A 167 -3.56 10.76 -17.79
C PRO A 167 -5.09 10.90 -17.84
N PHE A 168 -5.57 12.06 -18.27
CA PHE A 168 -6.96 12.23 -18.65
C PHE A 168 -7.29 11.27 -19.82
N PRO A 169 -8.46 10.60 -19.84
CA PRO A 169 -9.64 10.78 -18.98
C PRO A 169 -9.68 9.90 -17.72
N LEU A 170 -8.73 8.97 -17.54
CA LEU A 170 -8.75 8.00 -16.45
C LEU A 170 -8.56 8.61 -15.07
N SER A 171 -8.00 9.82 -15.00
CA SER A 171 -7.87 10.62 -13.77
C SER A 171 -9.23 10.96 -13.14
N LEU A 172 -10.32 10.85 -13.89
CA LEU A 172 -11.68 11.01 -13.36
C LEU A 172 -12.05 9.84 -12.44
N VAL A 173 -11.72 8.61 -12.85
CA VAL A 173 -11.98 7.40 -12.07
C VAL A 173 -10.91 7.23 -10.99
N VAL A 174 -9.63 7.30 -11.38
CA VAL A 174 -8.50 7.24 -10.45
C VAL A 174 -8.13 8.66 -10.03
N SER A 175 -8.95 9.21 -9.14
CA SER A 175 -8.74 10.53 -8.57
C SER A 175 -7.56 10.58 -7.58
N ARG A 176 -7.10 11.79 -7.25
CA ARG A 176 -6.10 11.98 -6.17
C ARG A 176 -6.58 11.40 -4.84
N VAL A 177 -7.88 11.44 -4.58
CA VAL A 177 -8.52 10.91 -3.36
C VAL A 177 -8.34 9.38 -3.27
N THR A 178 -8.55 8.65 -4.37
CA THR A 178 -8.37 7.20 -4.40
C THR A 178 -6.88 6.83 -4.36
N LEU A 179 -6.01 7.57 -5.05
CA LEU A 179 -4.55 7.39 -4.96
C LEU A 179 -4.02 7.55 -3.53
N THR A 180 -4.52 8.53 -2.77
CA THR A 180 -4.13 8.68 -1.35
C THR A 180 -4.48 7.43 -0.52
N ARG A 181 -5.61 6.78 -0.79
CA ARG A 181 -6.00 5.53 -0.12
C ARG A 181 -5.09 4.36 -0.50
N TYR A 182 -4.69 4.27 -1.78
CA TYR A 182 -3.67 3.32 -2.22
C TYR A 182 -2.31 3.56 -1.54
N GLN A 183 -1.87 4.81 -1.45
CA GLN A 183 -0.63 5.19 -0.78
C GLN A 183 -0.64 4.82 0.71
N LEU A 184 -1.77 5.01 1.40
CA LEU A 184 -1.94 4.58 2.80
C LEU A 184 -1.75 3.07 2.96
N LEU A 185 -2.44 2.29 2.14
CA LEU A 185 -2.34 0.82 2.17
C LEU A 185 -0.91 0.38 1.85
N PHE A 186 -0.30 0.95 0.82
CA PHE A 186 1.09 0.68 0.45
C PHE A 186 2.06 0.94 1.60
N ARG A 187 2.00 2.13 2.21
CA ARG A 187 2.89 2.49 3.33
C ARG A 187 2.72 1.55 4.51
N TYR A 188 1.49 1.10 4.79
CA TYR A 188 1.25 0.13 5.84
C TYR A 188 1.86 -1.24 5.53
N ILE A 189 1.62 -1.78 4.33
CA ILE A 189 2.20 -3.06 3.90
C ILE A 189 3.73 -2.98 3.88
N LEU A 190 4.28 -1.86 3.40
CA LEU A 190 5.72 -1.59 3.41
C LEU A 190 6.29 -1.63 4.83
N SER A 191 5.64 -0.98 5.80
CA SER A 191 6.11 -0.99 7.19
C SER A 191 6.16 -2.41 7.79
N LEU A 192 5.17 -3.25 7.47
CA LEU A 192 5.13 -4.66 7.88
C LEU A 192 6.25 -5.47 7.22
N ARG A 193 6.44 -5.32 5.91
CA ARG A 193 7.49 -5.99 5.13
C ARG A 193 8.89 -5.59 5.61
N HIS A 194 9.12 -4.31 5.86
CA HIS A 194 10.40 -3.82 6.38
C HIS A 194 10.70 -4.42 7.76
N LEU A 195 9.71 -4.44 8.65
CA LEU A 195 9.87 -5.04 9.97
C LEU A 195 10.14 -6.56 9.90
N GLU A 196 9.45 -7.27 8.99
CA GLU A 196 9.72 -8.69 8.71
C GLU A 196 11.20 -8.89 8.34
N GLN A 197 11.72 -8.10 7.39
CA GLN A 197 13.12 -8.17 6.96
C GLN A 197 14.11 -7.90 8.10
N LEU A 198 13.84 -6.91 8.96
CA LEU A 198 14.69 -6.62 10.13
C LEU A 198 14.72 -7.79 11.14
N LEU A 199 13.58 -8.44 11.38
CA LEU A 199 13.49 -9.60 12.27
C LEU A 199 14.17 -10.85 11.68
N VAL A 200 14.10 -11.02 10.36
CA VAL A 200 14.84 -12.07 9.63
C VAL A 200 16.34 -11.81 9.66
N SER A 201 16.78 -10.56 9.44
CA SER A 201 18.19 -10.18 9.59
C SER A 201 18.70 -10.45 11.01
N SER A 202 17.91 -10.12 12.04
CA SER A 202 18.23 -10.45 13.44
C SER A 202 18.36 -11.97 13.67
N TRP A 203 17.57 -12.78 12.98
CA TRP A 203 17.71 -14.24 13.05
C TRP A 203 19.00 -14.74 12.39
N ILE A 204 19.38 -14.15 11.26
CA ILE A 204 20.64 -14.46 10.58
C ILE A 204 21.82 -14.13 11.52
N ASP A 205 21.78 -12.98 12.18
CA ASP A 205 22.81 -12.57 13.15
C ASP A 205 22.89 -13.55 14.32
N HIS A 206 21.76 -13.89 14.95
CA HIS A 206 21.72 -14.91 16.00
C HIS A 206 22.25 -16.28 15.55
N SER A 207 22.11 -16.61 14.28
CA SER A 207 22.51 -17.91 13.73
C SER A 207 23.95 -17.93 13.23
N LYS A 208 24.55 -16.79 12.87
CA LYS A 208 25.90 -16.70 12.30
C LYS A 208 26.94 -16.20 13.30
N VAL A 209 26.58 -15.27 14.16
CA VAL A 209 27.53 -14.61 15.08
C VAL A 209 27.98 -15.60 16.16
N THR A 210 29.29 -15.69 16.34
CA THR A 210 29.93 -16.63 17.29
C THR A 210 29.43 -16.45 18.71
N SER A 211 29.21 -15.20 19.16
CA SER A 211 28.69 -14.90 20.51
C SER A 211 27.34 -15.57 20.82
N TRP A 212 26.52 -15.77 19.79
CA TRP A 212 25.21 -16.43 19.91
C TRP A 212 25.30 -17.94 19.77
N ARG A 213 26.20 -18.44 18.92
CA ARG A 213 26.42 -19.88 18.70
C ARG A 213 27.20 -20.55 19.81
N HIS A 214 28.15 -19.82 20.41
CA HIS A 214 28.97 -20.31 21.51
C HIS A 214 28.06 -20.71 22.67
N LYS A 215 28.27 -21.90 23.20
CA LYS A 215 27.56 -22.37 24.40
C LYS A 215 28.35 -21.89 25.61
N SER A 216 27.81 -20.89 26.30
CA SER A 216 28.47 -20.33 27.49
C SER A 216 28.44 -21.34 28.63
N SER A 217 29.46 -21.31 29.47
CA SER A 217 29.49 -22.03 30.75
C SER A 217 28.44 -21.50 31.75
N ASP A 218 28.04 -20.23 31.65
CA ASP A 218 27.01 -19.65 32.52
C ASP A 218 25.60 -20.00 32.01
N ARG A 219 24.86 -20.73 32.84
CA ARG A 219 23.46 -21.11 32.59
C ARG A 219 22.55 -19.89 32.40
N ARG A 220 22.79 -18.78 33.09
CA ARG A 220 21.94 -17.58 33.01
C ARG A 220 21.98 -16.96 31.62
N ILE A 221 23.15 -16.94 31.00
CA ILE A 221 23.37 -16.44 29.65
C ILE A 221 22.63 -17.32 28.65
N GLU A 222 22.72 -18.64 28.78
CA GLU A 222 22.01 -19.58 27.90
C GLU A 222 20.48 -19.48 28.02
N ASP A 223 19.95 -19.34 29.24
CA ASP A 223 18.51 -19.15 29.46
C ASP A 223 18.02 -17.80 28.92
N TRP A 224 18.87 -16.78 28.96
CA TRP A 224 18.59 -15.47 28.38
C TRP A 224 18.63 -15.52 26.83
N LYS A 225 19.63 -16.20 26.22
CA LYS A 225 19.69 -16.43 24.76
C LYS A 225 18.43 -17.12 24.25
N ARG A 226 17.98 -18.18 24.95
CA ARG A 226 16.73 -18.91 24.62
C ARG A 226 15.50 -18.00 24.67
N ARG A 227 15.40 -17.14 25.69
CA ARG A 227 14.31 -16.16 25.80
C ARG A 227 14.32 -15.17 24.64
N ALA A 228 15.48 -14.64 24.25
CA ALA A 228 15.63 -13.75 23.11
C ALA A 228 15.23 -14.42 21.78
N TRP A 229 15.65 -15.67 21.55
CA TRP A 229 15.24 -16.43 20.37
C TRP A 229 13.74 -16.70 20.31
N CYS A 230 13.14 -17.09 21.45
CA CYS A 230 11.72 -17.33 21.55
C CYS A 230 10.93 -16.04 21.29
N LEU A 231 11.35 -14.92 21.87
CA LEU A 231 10.74 -13.61 21.66
C LEU A 231 10.78 -13.19 20.19
N ARG A 232 11.97 -13.24 19.55
CA ARG A 232 12.13 -12.95 18.12
C ARG A 232 11.23 -13.84 17.26
N SER A 233 11.16 -15.14 17.55
CA SER A 233 10.34 -16.08 16.78
C SER A 233 8.85 -15.73 16.87
N ARG A 234 8.36 -15.36 18.07
CA ARG A 234 6.98 -14.91 18.27
C ARG A 234 6.70 -13.59 17.56
N MET A 235 7.61 -12.62 17.64
CA MET A 235 7.49 -11.34 16.93
C MET A 235 7.44 -11.54 15.41
N LEU A 236 8.33 -12.37 14.86
CA LEU A 236 8.36 -12.68 13.42
C LEU A 236 7.07 -13.35 12.97
N CYS A 237 6.62 -14.38 13.69
CA CYS A 237 5.36 -15.05 13.40
C CYS A 237 4.19 -14.07 13.43
N PHE A 238 4.11 -13.20 14.45
CA PHE A 238 3.05 -12.19 14.52
C PHE A 238 3.05 -11.26 13.30
N VAL A 239 4.21 -10.70 12.91
CA VAL A 239 4.31 -9.79 11.76
C VAL A 239 3.96 -10.50 10.46
N GLN A 240 4.42 -11.74 10.27
CA GLN A 240 4.12 -12.54 9.09
C GLN A 240 2.63 -12.86 8.97
N GLN A 241 1.99 -13.23 10.08
CA GLN A 241 0.55 -13.50 10.07
C GLN A 241 -0.29 -12.25 9.86
N LEU A 242 0.12 -11.11 10.42
CA LEU A 242 -0.55 -9.83 10.19
C LEU A 242 -0.44 -9.40 8.73
N LEU A 243 0.74 -9.56 8.13
CA LEU A 243 0.98 -9.28 6.73
C LEU A 243 0.15 -10.19 5.81
N TYR A 244 0.15 -11.51 6.10
CA TYR A 244 -0.68 -12.49 5.38
C TYR A 244 -2.17 -12.13 5.45
N PHE A 245 -2.67 -11.77 6.64
CA PHE A 245 -4.05 -11.34 6.83
C PHE A 245 -4.38 -10.12 5.95
N CYS A 246 -3.54 -9.08 5.98
CA CYS A 246 -3.78 -7.87 5.19
C CYS A 246 -3.77 -8.13 3.68
N THR A 247 -2.83 -8.94 3.17
CA THR A 247 -2.75 -9.17 1.72
C THR A 247 -3.76 -10.20 1.23
N ASN A 248 -3.89 -11.34 1.90
CA ASN A 248 -4.61 -12.51 1.37
C ASN A 248 -6.05 -12.64 1.88
N GLU A 249 -6.33 -12.21 3.11
CA GLU A 249 -7.70 -12.29 3.68
C GLU A 249 -8.49 -11.00 3.45
N VAL A 250 -7.81 -9.85 3.35
CA VAL A 250 -8.47 -8.55 3.16
C VAL A 250 -8.34 -8.05 1.73
N ILE A 251 -7.14 -7.81 1.22
CA ILE A 251 -6.97 -7.16 -0.09
C ILE A 251 -7.39 -8.07 -1.25
N GLU A 252 -6.95 -9.33 -1.26
CA GLU A 252 -7.20 -10.23 -2.40
C GLU A 252 -8.69 -10.57 -2.63
N PRO A 253 -9.51 -10.87 -1.60
CA PRO A 253 -10.92 -11.19 -1.82
C PRO A 253 -11.71 -9.95 -2.26
N ASN A 254 -11.44 -8.80 -1.64
CA ASN A 254 -12.07 -7.53 -2.02
C ASN A 254 -11.69 -7.10 -3.44
N TRP A 255 -10.43 -7.31 -3.84
CA TRP A 255 -9.97 -7.05 -5.20
C TRP A 255 -10.66 -7.95 -6.22
N THR A 256 -10.75 -9.25 -5.93
CA THR A 256 -11.41 -10.22 -6.80
C THR A 256 -12.87 -9.86 -6.98
N ALA A 257 -13.59 -9.53 -5.89
CA ALA A 257 -14.99 -9.11 -5.95
C ALA A 257 -15.17 -7.84 -6.79
N PHE A 258 -14.28 -6.85 -6.65
CA PHE A 258 -14.30 -5.63 -7.47
C PHE A 258 -14.04 -5.92 -8.96
N MET A 259 -13.04 -6.73 -9.27
CA MET A 259 -12.70 -7.09 -10.64
C MET A 259 -13.75 -7.97 -11.31
N THR A 260 -14.44 -8.85 -10.57
CA THR A 260 -15.57 -9.62 -11.09
C THR A 260 -16.70 -8.67 -11.51
N ARG A 261 -17.08 -7.71 -10.66
CA ARG A 261 -18.09 -6.69 -11.02
C ARG A 261 -17.65 -5.83 -12.22
N LEU A 262 -16.37 -5.54 -12.36
CA LEU A 262 -15.81 -4.86 -13.54
C LEU A 262 -15.95 -5.71 -14.81
N SER A 263 -15.60 -7.00 -14.75
CA SER A 263 -15.68 -7.91 -15.89
C SER A 263 -17.12 -8.24 -16.30
N GLU A 264 -18.06 -8.29 -15.36
CA GLU A 264 -19.48 -8.47 -15.67
C GLU A 264 -20.00 -7.27 -16.45
N ALA A 265 -19.56 -6.04 -16.12
CA ALA A 265 -19.90 -4.86 -16.88
C ALA A 265 -19.33 -4.89 -18.30
N GLU A 266 -18.10 -5.37 -18.49
CA GLU A 266 -17.52 -5.61 -19.83
C GLU A 266 -18.31 -6.68 -20.62
N ALA A 267 -18.76 -7.74 -19.96
CA ALA A 267 -19.47 -8.85 -20.60
C ALA A 267 -20.90 -8.49 -21.01
N LEU A 268 -21.62 -7.73 -20.17
CA LEU A 268 -22.95 -7.21 -20.48
C LEU A 268 -22.95 -6.26 -21.68
N GLU A 269 -21.84 -5.57 -21.96
CA GLU A 269 -21.71 -4.72 -23.16
C GLU A 269 -21.61 -5.52 -24.46
N ASN A 270 -20.95 -6.68 -24.45
CA ASN A 270 -20.79 -7.50 -25.66
C ASN A 270 -22.09 -8.22 -26.09
N VAL A 271 -23.13 -8.21 -25.25
CA VAL A 271 -24.36 -9.01 -25.44
C VAL A 271 -25.64 -8.16 -25.54
N ALA A 272 -25.63 -6.88 -25.16
CA ALA A 272 -26.87 -6.14 -24.94
C ALA A 272 -27.32 -5.25 -26.12
N GLU A 273 -28.06 -5.85 -27.05
CA GLU A 273 -29.13 -5.19 -27.85
C GLU A 273 -30.44 -4.98 -27.03
N GLY A 274 -30.45 -5.26 -25.71
CA GLY A 274 -31.68 -5.36 -24.92
C GLY A 274 -31.67 -4.56 -23.61
N GLY A 275 -31.97 -3.27 -23.70
CA GLY A 275 -32.81 -2.45 -22.78
C GLY A 275 -32.68 -2.51 -21.24
N LYS A 276 -31.81 -3.32 -20.62
CA LYS A 276 -31.60 -3.28 -19.17
C LYS A 276 -30.60 -2.19 -18.80
N VAL A 277 -30.92 -1.47 -17.73
CA VAL A 277 -30.18 -0.32 -17.20
C VAL A 277 -28.68 -0.60 -17.24
N LYS A 278 -27.99 0.16 -18.08
CA LYS A 278 -26.55 0.05 -18.28
C LYS A 278 -25.86 0.57 -17.01
N ARG A 279 -24.87 -0.18 -16.52
CA ARG A 279 -24.05 0.25 -15.37
C ARG A 279 -23.49 1.64 -15.66
N THR A 280 -23.62 2.55 -14.71
CA THR A 280 -23.15 3.92 -14.89
C THR A 280 -21.66 4.03 -14.57
N VAL A 281 -21.00 5.05 -15.10
CA VAL A 281 -19.60 5.34 -14.74
C VAL A 281 -19.50 5.72 -13.27
N ASP A 282 -20.51 6.39 -12.72
CA ASP A 282 -20.59 6.75 -11.30
C ASP A 282 -20.64 5.51 -10.40
N GLU A 283 -21.41 4.49 -10.77
CA GLU A 283 -21.43 3.20 -10.05
C GLU A 283 -20.04 2.55 -10.04
N LEU A 284 -19.30 2.58 -11.16
CA LEU A 284 -17.94 2.07 -11.22
C LEU A 284 -16.98 2.85 -10.30
N MET A 285 -17.10 4.18 -10.28
CA MET A 285 -16.31 5.04 -9.40
C MET A 285 -16.62 4.77 -7.93
N GLN A 286 -17.90 4.58 -7.60
CA GLN A 286 -18.34 4.24 -6.24
C GLN A 286 -17.81 2.87 -5.81
N ASP A 287 -17.93 1.85 -6.67
CA ASP A 287 -17.37 0.52 -6.43
C ASP A 287 -15.87 0.55 -6.12
N HIS A 288 -15.12 1.40 -6.83
CA HIS A 288 -13.68 1.57 -6.61
C HIS A 288 -13.37 2.22 -5.26
N VAL A 289 -14.14 3.25 -4.88
CA VAL A 289 -14.02 3.93 -3.59
C VAL A 289 -14.39 2.98 -2.44
N ASP A 290 -15.46 2.22 -2.59
CA ASP A 290 -15.96 1.26 -1.59
C ASP A 290 -14.99 0.11 -1.38
N PHE A 291 -14.38 -0.41 -2.45
CA PHE A 291 -13.27 -1.36 -2.38
C PHE A 291 -12.14 -0.85 -1.48
N LEU A 292 -11.64 0.36 -1.75
CA LEU A 292 -10.53 0.95 -0.98
C LEU A 292 -10.91 1.25 0.46
N ALA A 293 -12.14 1.74 0.70
CA ALA A 293 -12.65 2.02 2.03
C ALA A 293 -12.77 0.74 2.86
N THR A 294 -13.28 -0.34 2.26
CA THR A 294 -13.39 -1.66 2.87
C THR A 294 -12.01 -2.20 3.23
N CYS A 295 -11.05 -2.16 2.30
CA CYS A 295 -9.67 -2.58 2.58
C CYS A 295 -9.03 -1.79 3.74
N LEU A 296 -9.18 -0.46 3.79
CA LEU A 296 -8.65 0.35 4.89
C LEU A 296 -9.30 -0.01 6.23
N LYS A 297 -10.61 -0.25 6.24
CA LYS A 297 -11.38 -0.63 7.44
C LYS A 297 -10.97 -2.00 7.96
N GLU A 298 -10.94 -3.00 7.08
CA GLU A 298 -10.64 -4.39 7.42
C GLU A 298 -9.15 -4.59 7.76
N CYS A 299 -8.24 -3.80 7.17
CA CYS A 299 -6.82 -3.74 7.57
C CYS A 299 -6.58 -3.03 8.92
N MET A 300 -7.62 -2.72 9.69
CA MET A 300 -7.54 -2.14 11.04
C MET A 300 -6.98 -0.70 11.07
N LEU A 301 -7.01 0.03 9.95
CA LEU A 301 -6.41 1.36 9.82
C LEU A 301 -7.38 2.50 10.16
N THR A 302 -8.67 2.20 10.31
CA THR A 302 -9.71 3.20 10.62
C THR A 302 -9.98 3.36 12.12
N ASN A 303 -9.60 2.38 12.94
CA ASN A 303 -9.87 2.41 14.37
C ASN A 303 -8.67 2.97 15.15
N SER A 304 -8.83 4.15 15.76
CA SER A 304 -7.76 4.84 16.50
C SER A 304 -7.21 4.05 17.70
N LYS A 305 -8.03 3.24 18.38
CA LYS A 305 -7.57 2.40 19.50
C LYS A 305 -6.68 1.27 18.99
N LEU A 306 -7.13 0.60 17.93
CA LEU A 306 -6.41 -0.53 17.34
C LEU A 306 -5.10 -0.08 16.69
N LEU A 307 -5.13 1.06 16.00
CA LEU A 307 -3.95 1.68 15.41
C LEU A 307 -2.88 2.01 16.47
N ARG A 308 -3.27 2.55 17.63
CA ARG A 308 -2.34 2.81 18.75
C ARG A 308 -1.70 1.53 19.28
N ILE A 309 -2.49 0.46 19.43
CA ILE A 309 -1.97 -0.83 19.88
C ILE A 309 -0.99 -1.38 18.85
N ASN A 310 -1.40 -1.44 17.58
CA ASN A 310 -0.57 -1.93 16.49
C ASN A 310 0.75 -1.14 16.39
N SER A 311 0.67 0.20 16.39
CA SER A 311 1.85 1.07 16.39
C SER A 311 2.82 0.77 17.55
N LYS A 312 2.32 0.53 18.77
CA LYS A 312 3.16 0.13 19.91
C LYS A 312 3.81 -1.23 19.72
N VAL A 313 3.08 -2.22 19.20
CA VAL A 313 3.65 -3.55 18.92
C VAL A 313 4.74 -3.44 17.86
N MET A 314 4.47 -2.76 16.76
CA MET A 314 5.41 -2.55 15.65
C MET A 314 6.67 -1.80 16.11
N ALA A 315 6.52 -0.75 16.93
CA ALA A 315 7.64 -0.02 17.51
C ALA A 315 8.48 -0.90 18.45
N THR A 316 7.84 -1.76 19.25
CA THR A 316 8.55 -2.69 20.15
C THR A 316 9.35 -3.74 19.37
N CYS A 317 8.78 -4.30 18.31
CA CYS A 317 9.47 -5.24 17.43
C CYS A 317 10.64 -4.56 16.69
N THR A 318 10.45 -3.33 16.23
CA THR A 318 11.50 -2.53 15.56
C THR A 318 12.64 -2.22 16.53
N MET A 319 12.30 -1.82 17.76
CA MET A 319 13.26 -1.59 18.84
C MET A 319 14.08 -2.86 19.10
N PHE A 320 13.43 -4.02 19.27
CA PHE A 320 14.12 -5.29 19.45
C PHE A 320 15.10 -5.59 18.31
N ALA A 321 14.65 -5.46 17.05
CA ALA A 321 15.48 -5.76 15.88
C ALA A 321 16.70 -4.84 15.76
N ASN A 322 16.54 -3.54 16.02
CA ASN A 322 17.65 -2.57 15.96
C ASN A 322 18.68 -2.80 17.07
N TYR A 323 18.25 -3.26 18.25
CA TYR A 323 19.17 -3.56 19.36
C TYR A 323 19.94 -4.88 19.19
N THR A 324 19.54 -5.78 18.28
CA THR A 324 20.20 -7.08 18.07
C THR A 324 21.71 -6.96 17.87
N ALA A 325 22.17 -5.97 17.10
CA ALA A 325 23.59 -5.76 16.83
C ALA A 325 24.37 -5.30 18.09
N SER A 326 23.78 -4.42 18.91
CA SER A 326 24.36 -4.01 20.19
C SER A 326 24.40 -5.16 21.18
N LEU A 327 23.31 -5.93 21.22
CA LEU A 327 23.16 -7.08 22.08
C LEU A 327 24.18 -8.17 21.81
N SER A 328 24.46 -8.44 20.52
CA SER A 328 25.52 -9.35 20.09
C SER A 328 26.90 -8.94 20.60
N ARG A 329 27.17 -7.64 20.65
CA ARG A 329 28.43 -7.05 21.14
C ARG A 329 28.55 -7.17 22.66
N ASN A 330 27.50 -6.82 23.39
CA ASN A 330 27.46 -6.94 24.85
C ASN A 330 27.56 -8.40 25.31
N LEU A 331 26.97 -9.32 24.55
CA LEU A 331 27.06 -10.76 24.81
C LEU A 331 28.49 -11.27 24.66
N ALA A 332 29.25 -10.79 23.68
CA ALA A 332 30.66 -11.14 23.52
C ALA A 332 31.51 -10.72 24.73
N VAL A 333 31.25 -9.52 25.28
CA VAL A 333 31.96 -8.98 26.44
C VAL A 333 31.55 -9.67 27.74
N SER A 334 30.28 -10.05 27.87
CA SER A 334 29.72 -10.62 29.10
C SER A 334 29.98 -12.12 29.26
N ASP A 335 30.24 -12.84 28.16
CA ASP A 335 30.54 -14.29 28.21
C ASP A 335 32.00 -14.49 28.68
N PRO A 336 32.24 -15.06 29.88
CA PRO A 336 33.57 -15.18 30.44
C PRO A 336 34.51 -16.04 29.57
N ASP A 337 33.96 -16.96 28.78
CA ASP A 337 34.74 -17.84 27.91
C ASP A 337 35.24 -17.11 26.65
N LEU A 338 34.43 -16.18 26.12
CA LEU A 338 34.78 -15.36 24.97
C LEU A 338 35.68 -14.19 25.36
N ALA A 339 35.40 -13.54 26.49
CA ALA A 339 36.20 -12.43 27.00
C ALA A 339 37.65 -12.83 27.32
N LYS A 340 37.85 -14.05 27.87
CA LYS A 340 39.21 -14.60 28.11
C LYS A 340 39.98 -14.89 26.83
N THR A 341 39.29 -15.27 25.77
CA THR A 341 39.91 -15.57 24.46
C THR A 341 40.41 -14.31 23.76
N GLU A 342 39.78 -13.16 24.00
CA GLU A 342 40.27 -11.87 23.50
C GLU A 342 41.45 -11.32 24.34
N ALA A 343 41.42 -11.49 25.66
CA ALA A 343 42.51 -11.06 26.54
C ALA A 343 43.82 -11.85 26.39
N GLY A 344 43.76 -13.08 25.84
CA GLY A 344 44.95 -13.90 25.56
C GLY A 344 45.61 -13.65 24.19
N LYS A 345 45.08 -12.71 23.38
CA LYS A 345 45.62 -12.33 22.05
C LYS A 345 46.32 -10.97 22.03
N THR A 346 46.25 -10.22 23.13
CA THR A 346 47.06 -9.02 23.40
C THR A 346 48.26 -9.41 24.24
#